data_AF-A0A9W9L8N0-F1
#
_entry.id   AF-A0A9W9L8N0-F1
#
_cell.length_a   1.000
_cell.length_b   1.000
_cell.length_c   1.000
_cell.angle_alpha   90.00
_cell.angle_beta   90.00
_cell.angle_gamma   90.00
#
_symmetry.space_group_name_H-M   'P 1'
#
loop_
_entity.id
_entity.type
_entity.pdbx_description
1 polymer ?
#
loop_
_entity_poly.entity_id
_entity_poly.type
_entity_poly.pdbx_seq_one_letter_code
_entity_poly.pdbx_strand_id
1 'polypeptide(L)'
;MATHRHQSSLEGVLDFSKPLSLTPQQHESARNLVITLVRHYGSEKTGRKGYRPAALIQATLEHVTSPDTFMTFFLTYIYEDLRSDEGHVVDSDITHALVFFEGFSSWEPEQINKLHGGLEKFAEFIVENFFLPLRASSVKTPQPTPTSLSSLQSSTPTGTRQRVSVLRQKCLMRDRHRCVVSRKFDRAEARKRFEENSESCADDDGNLLKDESSDQFQYLEVAHILPHCLTTVAFGETDLSDSKKNALRILDMFDPGIIHLIDGPKIDSPMNALTLTLDYHRLFGEFKIYFERTGTRHQYRIDSTERSPFLRDPLFPVTRSLTLSPHRTVDPPSPRLLDVHRAIALIMNLSGAGEYIERVLRDMEELDVREDGSTHLGYLTGLRLDGWLDTLSVH
;
A
#
# COMPACT_ATOMS: atom_id res chain seq x y z
N MET A 1 14.60 -29.16 19.54
CA MET A 1 13.29 -28.57 19.86
C MET A 1 13.26 -27.18 19.22
N ALA A 2 12.62 -27.07 18.05
CA ALA A 2 12.49 -25.80 17.36
C ALA A 2 11.46 -24.94 18.10
N THR A 3 11.91 -23.81 18.64
CA THR A 3 11.02 -22.79 19.19
C THR A 3 10.21 -22.22 18.02
N HIS A 4 8.94 -22.61 17.94
CA HIS A 4 7.98 -21.93 17.09
C HIS A 4 7.94 -20.46 17.54
N ARG A 5 8.60 -19.57 16.79
CA ARG A 5 8.41 -18.12 16.93
C ARG A 5 6.95 -17.85 16.58
N HIS A 6 6.11 -17.73 17.61
CA HIS A 6 4.78 -17.18 17.46
C HIS A 6 4.93 -15.76 16.90
N GLN A 7 4.44 -15.53 15.67
CA GLN A 7 4.21 -14.18 15.18
C GLN A 7 3.14 -13.60 16.13
N SER A 8 3.51 -12.61 16.93
CA SER A 8 2.61 -11.95 17.88
C SER A 8 1.41 -11.36 17.11
N SER A 9 0.22 -11.47 17.70
CA SER A 9 -0.97 -10.79 17.18
C SER A 9 -0.73 -9.28 17.16
N LEU A 10 -1.09 -8.62 16.07
CA LEU A 10 -1.01 -7.15 15.96
C LEU A 10 -1.88 -6.43 17.01
N GLU A 11 -2.88 -7.11 17.58
CA GLU A 11 -3.71 -6.58 18.67
C GLU A 11 -2.95 -6.42 20.00
N GLY A 12 -1.83 -7.14 20.17
CA GLY A 12 -0.94 -6.95 21.33
C GLY A 12 -0.10 -5.67 21.24
N VAL A 13 -0.07 -5.02 20.07
CA VAL A 13 0.80 -3.88 19.75
C VAL A 13 0.00 -2.58 19.60
N LEU A 14 -1.24 -2.66 19.09
CA LEU A 14 -2.12 -1.52 18.83
C LEU A 14 -3.58 -1.89 19.09
N ASP A 15 -4.34 -1.00 19.75
CA ASP A 15 -5.78 -1.18 20.00
C ASP A 15 -6.58 -0.74 18.75
N PHE A 16 -7.21 -1.70 18.08
CA PHE A 16 -8.05 -1.51 16.91
C PHE A 16 -9.53 -1.83 17.19
N SER A 17 -9.93 -1.88 18.45
CA SER A 17 -11.19 -2.50 18.86
C SER A 17 -12.44 -1.75 18.36
N LYS A 18 -12.38 -0.43 18.10
CA LYS A 18 -13.42 0.35 17.41
C LYS A 18 -12.88 1.58 16.69
N PRO A 19 -13.41 1.93 15.50
CA PRO A 19 -13.15 3.23 14.89
C PRO A 19 -13.70 4.34 15.79
N LEU A 20 -12.91 5.40 15.94
CA LEU A 20 -13.34 6.64 16.57
C LEU A 20 -14.55 7.20 15.82
N SER A 21 -15.59 7.58 16.57
CA SER A 21 -16.77 8.25 16.02
C SER A 21 -17.02 9.52 16.82
N LEU A 22 -17.03 10.65 16.13
CA LEU A 22 -17.31 11.96 16.70
C LEU A 22 -18.82 12.17 16.82
N THR A 23 -19.23 13.07 17.70
CA THR A 23 -20.62 13.55 17.67
C THR A 23 -20.91 14.26 16.34
N PRO A 24 -22.16 14.30 15.85
CA PRO A 24 -22.48 14.96 14.57
C PRO A 24 -21.99 16.41 14.48
N GLN A 25 -22.07 17.15 15.60
CA GLN A 25 -21.58 18.52 15.70
C GLN A 25 -20.05 18.59 15.60
N GLN A 26 -19.33 17.72 16.33
CA GLN A 26 -17.87 17.66 16.24
C GLN A 26 -17.41 17.24 14.85
N HIS A 27 -18.08 16.28 14.22
CA HIS A 27 -17.81 15.86 12.85
C HIS A 27 -17.89 17.04 11.87
N GLU A 28 -19.00 17.78 11.91
CA GLU A 28 -19.23 18.91 11.02
C GLU A 28 -18.20 20.04 11.27
N SER A 29 -17.96 20.39 12.53
CA SER A 29 -16.96 21.39 12.91
C SER A 29 -15.55 20.99 12.47
N ALA A 30 -15.14 19.75 12.73
CA ALA A 30 -13.82 19.23 12.33
C ALA A 30 -13.68 19.24 10.82
N ARG A 31 -14.70 18.76 10.08
CA ARG A 31 -14.67 18.73 8.61
C ARG A 31 -14.55 20.12 8.01
N ASN A 32 -15.37 21.06 8.49
CA ASN A 32 -15.33 22.45 8.02
C ASN A 32 -13.98 23.10 8.33
N LEU A 33 -13.41 22.81 9.50
CA LEU A 33 -12.11 23.31 9.88
C LEU A 33 -11.01 22.76 8.96
N VAL A 34 -10.92 21.45 8.73
CA VAL A 34 -9.92 20.86 7.82
C VAL A 34 -10.01 21.48 6.42
N ILE A 35 -11.23 21.58 5.86
CA ILE A 35 -11.45 22.21 4.55
C ILE A 35 -10.98 23.67 4.55
N THR A 36 -11.23 24.41 5.63
CA THR A 36 -10.84 25.82 5.77
C THR A 36 -9.32 25.95 5.83
N LEU A 37 -8.63 25.14 6.64
CA LEU A 37 -7.17 25.16 6.77
C LEU A 37 -6.47 24.82 5.45
N VAL A 38 -6.94 23.76 4.77
CA VAL A 38 -6.43 23.33 3.45
C VAL A 38 -6.63 24.42 2.40
N ARG A 39 -7.84 25.01 2.34
CA ARG A 39 -8.14 26.11 1.40
C ARG A 39 -7.28 27.33 1.65
N HIS A 40 -7.04 27.66 2.91
CA HIS A 40 -6.22 28.79 3.31
C HIS A 40 -4.74 28.62 2.94
N TYR A 41 -4.21 27.38 3.03
CA TYR A 41 -2.86 27.08 2.54
C TYR A 41 -2.75 27.16 1.01
N GLY A 42 -3.79 26.73 0.29
CA GLY A 42 -3.87 26.73 -1.17
C GLY A 42 -3.63 25.33 -1.77
N SER A 43 -4.64 24.78 -2.43
CA SER A 43 -4.62 23.40 -2.98
C SER A 43 -3.55 23.16 -4.03
N GLU A 44 -3.17 24.21 -4.78
CA GLU A 44 -2.15 24.14 -5.84
C GLU A 44 -0.74 24.45 -5.35
N LYS A 45 -0.58 24.86 -4.08
CA LYS A 45 0.73 25.20 -3.52
C LYS A 45 1.58 23.94 -3.41
N THR A 46 2.74 23.98 -4.05
CA THR A 46 3.72 22.90 -4.01
C THR A 46 4.69 23.15 -2.86
N GLY A 47 4.83 22.16 -1.98
CA GLY A 47 5.78 22.22 -0.85
C GLY A 47 7.22 22.00 -1.30
N ARG A 48 8.18 22.12 -0.37
CA ARG A 48 9.62 21.98 -0.68
C ARG A 48 10.00 20.67 -1.38
N LYS A 49 9.29 19.58 -1.08
CA LYS A 49 9.54 18.24 -1.64
C LYS A 49 8.93 18.05 -3.04
N GLY A 50 8.17 19.01 -3.56
CA GLY A 50 7.64 18.98 -4.93
C GLY A 50 6.27 18.33 -5.09
N TYR A 51 5.65 17.83 -4.03
CA TYR A 51 4.24 17.45 -4.01
C TYR A 51 3.39 18.55 -3.35
N ARG A 52 2.06 18.43 -3.41
CA ARG A 52 1.08 19.40 -2.90
C ARG A 52 0.50 18.93 -1.54
N PRO A 53 0.93 19.49 -0.39
CA PRO A 53 0.50 19.07 0.95
C PRO A 53 -1.01 19.19 1.17
N ALA A 54 -1.59 20.32 0.78
CA ALA A 54 -3.03 20.56 0.87
C ALA A 54 -3.84 19.52 0.06
N ALA A 55 -3.41 19.23 -1.17
CA ALA A 55 -4.06 18.21 -2.00
C ALA A 55 -3.92 16.79 -1.39
N LEU A 56 -2.79 16.47 -0.74
CA LEU A 56 -2.61 15.21 -0.02
C LEU A 56 -3.59 15.07 1.15
N ILE A 57 -3.69 16.09 2.00
CA ILE A 57 -4.58 16.10 3.17
C ILE A 57 -6.04 15.99 2.70
N GLN A 58 -6.43 16.78 1.70
CA GLN A 58 -7.78 16.76 1.15
C GLN A 58 -8.12 15.40 0.52
N ALA A 59 -7.26 14.88 -0.36
CA ALA A 59 -7.50 13.59 -0.99
C ALA A 59 -7.55 12.47 0.05
N THR A 60 -6.75 12.54 1.12
CA THR A 60 -6.82 11.57 2.22
C THR A 60 -8.18 11.63 2.91
N LEU A 61 -8.66 12.82 3.29
CA LEU A 61 -10.00 13.00 3.88
C LEU A 61 -11.13 12.45 2.99
N GLU A 62 -10.99 12.56 1.67
CA GLU A 62 -11.98 12.10 0.69
C GLU A 62 -11.94 10.58 0.45
N HIS A 63 -10.81 9.92 0.70
CA HIS A 63 -10.59 8.51 0.36
C HIS A 63 -10.50 7.55 1.54
N VAL A 64 -10.35 8.04 2.77
CA VAL A 64 -10.46 7.22 3.98
C VAL A 64 -11.92 6.82 4.25
N THR A 65 -12.14 5.62 4.79
CA THR A 65 -13.49 5.20 5.21
C THR A 65 -13.85 5.68 6.61
N SER A 66 -12.86 6.03 7.44
CA SER A 66 -13.06 6.66 8.75
C SER A 66 -12.58 8.12 8.76
N PRO A 67 -13.39 9.07 8.22
CA PRO A 67 -13.03 10.47 8.20
C PRO A 67 -12.86 11.05 9.61
N ASP A 68 -13.62 10.57 10.60
CA ASP A 68 -13.52 10.99 12.00
C ASP A 68 -12.15 10.70 12.61
N THR A 69 -11.65 9.48 12.40
CA THR A 69 -10.31 9.09 12.84
C THR A 69 -9.25 9.97 12.18
N PHE A 70 -9.37 10.19 10.86
CA PHE A 70 -8.41 11.03 10.13
C PHE A 70 -8.46 12.50 10.58
N MET A 71 -9.63 13.11 10.68
CA MET A 71 -9.78 14.50 11.12
C MET A 71 -9.27 14.70 12.53
N THR A 72 -9.56 13.76 13.44
CA THR A 72 -9.03 13.79 14.80
C THR A 72 -7.51 13.75 14.77
N PHE A 73 -6.93 12.76 14.08
CA PHE A 73 -5.49 12.61 13.97
C PHE A 73 -4.79 13.84 13.37
N PHE A 74 -5.36 14.39 12.30
CA PHE A 74 -4.83 15.59 11.67
C PHE A 74 -4.90 16.81 12.59
N LEU A 75 -6.06 17.09 13.20
CA LEU A 75 -6.26 18.28 14.01
C LEU A 75 -5.45 18.22 15.31
N THR A 76 -5.34 17.06 15.94
CA THR A 76 -4.50 16.89 17.14
C THR A 76 -3.01 17.03 16.79
N TYR A 77 -2.56 16.46 15.67
CA TYR A 77 -1.18 16.63 15.21
C TYR A 77 -0.83 18.10 14.99
N ILE A 78 -1.66 18.85 14.27
CA ILE A 78 -1.40 20.27 14.02
C ILE A 78 -1.46 21.07 15.32
N TYR A 79 -2.41 20.77 16.20
CA TYR A 79 -2.51 21.40 17.50
C TYR A 79 -1.25 21.18 18.34
N GLU A 80 -0.73 19.96 18.40
CA GLU A 80 0.50 19.60 19.10
C GLU A 80 1.74 20.29 18.50
N ASP A 81 1.88 20.33 17.17
CA ASP A 81 3.00 21.04 16.51
C ASP A 81 2.96 22.56 16.76
N LEU A 82 1.76 23.14 16.82
CA LEU A 82 1.61 24.57 17.10
C LEU A 82 1.91 24.91 18.57
N ARG A 83 1.69 23.98 19.51
CA ARG A 83 1.93 24.16 20.94
C ARG A 83 3.25 23.57 21.46
N SER A 84 4.08 23.01 20.58
CA SER A 84 5.35 22.36 20.95
C SER A 84 6.28 23.20 21.84
N ASP A 85 6.18 24.53 21.75
CA ASP A 85 7.03 25.49 22.47
C ASP A 85 6.63 25.66 23.95
N GLU A 86 5.47 25.14 24.36
CA GLU A 86 4.89 25.40 25.69
C GLU A 86 5.22 24.34 26.75
N GLY A 87 5.94 23.26 26.40
CA GLY A 87 6.49 22.29 27.35
C GLY A 87 5.48 21.48 28.18
N HIS A 88 4.18 21.58 27.89
CA HIS A 88 3.12 20.84 28.57
C HIS A 88 2.72 19.59 27.78
N VAL A 89 2.38 18.51 28.48
CA VAL A 89 1.76 17.32 27.89
C VAL A 89 0.38 17.73 27.38
N VAL A 90 0.25 17.82 26.06
CA VAL A 90 -0.99 18.19 25.40
C VAL A 90 -1.95 17.00 25.50
N ASP A 91 -3.15 17.24 26.04
CA ASP A 91 -4.22 16.25 26.02
C ASP A 91 -4.71 16.07 24.58
N SER A 92 -4.67 14.84 24.07
CA SER A 92 -4.92 14.52 22.66
C SER A 92 -6.43 14.42 22.33
N ASP A 93 -7.28 15.06 23.15
CA ASP A 93 -8.72 15.21 22.87
C ASP A 93 -8.95 16.26 21.78
N ILE A 94 -9.64 15.85 20.72
CA ILE A 94 -10.03 16.70 19.59
C ILE A 94 -10.75 17.99 20.04
N THR A 95 -11.45 17.96 21.18
CA THR A 95 -12.18 19.11 21.71
C THR A 95 -11.24 20.29 21.99
N HIS A 96 -10.04 20.01 22.52
CA HIS A 96 -9.03 21.05 22.75
C HIS A 96 -8.52 21.64 21.44
N ALA A 97 -8.28 20.78 20.43
CA ALA A 97 -7.89 21.23 19.10
C ALA A 97 -8.98 22.11 18.48
N LEU A 98 -10.25 21.67 18.50
CA LEU A 98 -11.36 22.44 17.94
C LEU A 98 -11.49 23.83 18.58
N VAL A 99 -11.48 23.91 19.91
CA VAL A 99 -11.54 25.19 20.65
C VAL A 99 -10.36 26.09 20.30
N PHE A 100 -9.15 25.54 20.18
CA PHE A 100 -7.97 26.31 19.80
C PHE A 100 -8.10 26.96 18.41
N PHE A 101 -8.74 26.27 17.46
CA PHE A 101 -8.94 26.77 16.11
C PHE A 101 -10.18 27.67 15.94
N GLU A 102 -11.06 27.82 16.93
CA GLU A 102 -12.20 28.76 16.84
C GLU A 102 -11.75 30.20 16.56
N GLY A 103 -10.59 30.60 17.08
CA GLY A 103 -9.99 31.91 16.85
C GLY A 103 -9.26 32.07 15.51
N PHE A 104 -9.30 31.07 14.62
CA PHE A 104 -8.48 31.06 13.39
C PHE A 104 -8.65 32.31 12.52
N SER A 105 -9.86 32.87 12.45
CA SER A 105 -10.13 34.09 11.66
C SER A 105 -9.39 35.34 12.13
N SER A 106 -8.90 35.36 13.38
CA SER A 106 -8.18 36.47 13.98
C SER A 106 -6.69 36.16 14.23
N TRP A 107 -6.14 35.13 13.58
CA TRP A 107 -4.73 34.79 13.74
C TRP A 107 -3.82 35.77 13.01
N GLU A 108 -2.70 36.10 13.68
CA GLU A 108 -1.66 36.95 13.12
C GLU A 108 -0.85 36.22 12.03
N PRO A 109 -0.20 36.95 11.11
CA PRO A 109 0.60 36.35 10.03
C PRO A 109 1.63 35.32 10.50
N GLU A 110 2.27 35.53 11.65
CA GLU A 110 3.24 34.60 12.23
C GLU A 110 2.58 33.26 12.60
N GLN A 111 1.37 33.29 13.18
CA GLN A 111 0.62 32.10 13.55
C GLN A 111 0.18 31.33 12.30
N ILE A 112 -0.27 32.05 11.27
CA ILE A 112 -0.61 31.48 9.96
C ILE A 112 0.60 30.80 9.31
N ASN A 113 1.78 31.43 9.36
CA ASN A 113 3.00 30.84 8.81
C ASN A 113 3.40 29.58 9.58
N LYS A 114 3.26 29.56 10.91
CA LYS A 114 3.50 28.36 11.73
C LYS A 114 2.55 27.23 11.35
N LEU A 115 1.27 27.54 11.14
CA LEU A 115 0.26 26.60 10.66
C LEU A 115 0.61 26.02 9.29
N HIS A 116 1.02 26.85 8.33
CA HIS A 116 1.46 26.38 7.01
C HIS A 116 2.63 25.39 7.13
N GLY A 117 3.59 25.69 8.01
CA GLY A 117 4.67 24.77 8.35
C GLY A 117 4.16 23.44 8.95
N GLY A 118 3.20 23.49 9.87
CA GLY A 118 2.57 22.31 10.45
C GLY A 118 1.85 21.44 9.41
N LEU A 119 1.14 22.04 8.45
CA LEU A 119 0.50 21.31 7.34
C LEU A 119 1.53 20.59 6.46
N GLU A 120 2.66 21.24 6.18
CA GLU A 120 3.76 20.63 5.43
C GLU A 120 4.39 19.46 6.19
N LYS A 121 4.66 19.63 7.49
CA LYS A 121 5.19 18.57 8.37
C LYS A 121 4.24 17.38 8.47
N PHE A 122 2.94 17.61 8.62
CA PHE A 122 1.95 16.53 8.66
C PHE A 122 1.93 15.73 7.35
N ALA A 123 1.93 16.44 6.22
CA ALA A 123 1.96 15.77 4.91
C ALA A 123 3.26 14.98 4.72
N GLU A 124 4.41 15.52 5.16
CA GLU A 124 5.69 14.81 5.17
C GLU A 124 5.64 13.57 6.06
N PHE A 125 5.08 13.68 7.26
CA PHE A 125 4.89 12.56 8.17
C PHE A 125 4.10 11.42 7.52
N ILE A 126 2.96 11.70 6.88
CA ILE A 126 2.15 10.69 6.17
C ILE A 126 2.94 10.09 5.00
N VAL A 127 3.64 10.91 4.22
CA VAL A 127 4.44 10.42 3.08
C VAL A 127 5.54 9.48 3.56
N GLU A 128 6.29 9.86 4.58
CA GLU A 128 7.45 9.10 5.05
C GLU A 128 7.07 7.85 5.86
N ASN A 129 6.02 7.93 6.67
CA ASN A 129 5.62 6.81 7.54
C ASN A 129 4.63 5.86 6.88
N PHE A 130 4.04 6.21 5.74
CA PHE A 130 3.01 5.37 5.11
C PHE A 130 3.23 5.19 3.60
N PHE A 131 3.16 6.26 2.81
CA PHE A 131 3.16 6.12 1.35
C PHE A 131 4.50 5.65 0.78
N LEU A 132 5.62 6.23 1.20
CA LEU A 132 6.97 5.87 0.79
C LEU A 132 7.29 4.39 1.10
N PRO A 133 7.19 3.92 2.36
CA PRO A 133 7.53 2.53 2.70
C PRO A 133 6.61 1.52 1.99
N LEU A 134 5.32 1.81 1.83
CA LEU A 134 4.41 0.95 1.08
C LEU A 134 4.83 0.80 -0.38
N ARG A 135 5.10 1.92 -1.08
CA ARG A 135 5.53 1.85 -2.48
C ARG A 135 6.90 1.17 -2.62
N ALA A 136 7.84 1.47 -1.74
CA ALA A 136 9.19 0.88 -1.76
C ALA A 136 9.18 -0.66 -1.63
N SER A 137 8.24 -1.18 -0.85
CA SER A 137 8.14 -2.62 -0.54
C SER A 137 7.20 -3.39 -1.48
N SER A 138 6.20 -2.74 -2.07
CA SER A 138 5.19 -3.40 -2.92
C SER A 138 5.77 -4.00 -4.20
N VAL A 139 6.80 -3.36 -4.79
CA VAL A 139 7.46 -3.83 -6.02
C VAL A 139 8.38 -5.04 -5.76
N LYS A 140 8.87 -5.18 -4.52
CA LYS A 140 9.87 -6.20 -4.14
C LYS A 140 9.25 -7.40 -3.42
N THR A 141 8.00 -7.76 -3.75
CA THR A 141 7.37 -8.93 -3.14
C THR A 141 8.22 -10.17 -3.42
N PRO A 142 8.59 -10.96 -2.38
CA PRO A 142 9.44 -12.12 -2.55
C PRO A 142 8.83 -13.10 -3.56
N GLN A 143 9.45 -13.24 -4.73
CA GLN A 143 9.09 -14.31 -5.67
C GLN A 143 9.91 -15.55 -5.32
N PRO A 144 9.30 -16.74 -5.21
CA PRO A 144 10.08 -17.97 -5.14
C PRO A 144 10.83 -18.11 -6.46
N THR A 145 12.16 -17.93 -6.42
CA THR A 145 13.02 -18.22 -7.58
C THR A 145 12.81 -19.68 -7.97
N PRO A 146 12.68 -20.02 -9.27
CA PRO A 146 12.59 -21.41 -9.69
C PRO A 146 13.98 -22.04 -9.60
N THR A 147 14.41 -22.37 -8.37
CA THR A 147 15.60 -23.18 -8.15
C THR A 147 15.15 -24.47 -7.50
N SER A 148 15.49 -25.56 -8.17
CA SER A 148 15.29 -26.96 -7.82
C SER A 148 15.23 -27.22 -6.31
N LEU A 149 14.33 -28.13 -5.92
CA LEU A 149 14.01 -28.63 -4.57
C LEU A 149 15.20 -29.18 -3.73
N SER A 150 16.45 -28.76 -3.96
CA SER A 150 17.65 -29.45 -3.46
C SER A 150 18.60 -28.62 -2.58
N SER A 151 18.28 -27.39 -2.18
CA SER A 151 19.12 -26.65 -1.22
C SER A 151 18.36 -26.19 0.03
N LEU A 152 17.95 -27.17 0.84
CA LEU A 152 17.57 -26.96 2.24
C LEU A 152 18.84 -26.83 3.08
N GLN A 153 19.41 -25.62 3.21
CA GLN A 153 20.35 -25.31 4.30
C GLN A 153 20.58 -23.79 4.42
N SER A 154 19.81 -23.13 5.29
CA SER A 154 20.28 -22.07 6.20
C SER A 154 19.17 -21.72 7.20
N SER A 155 19.57 -21.43 8.43
CA SER A 155 18.76 -21.41 9.65
C SER A 155 17.74 -20.24 9.71
N THR A 156 16.49 -20.57 9.32
CA THR A 156 15.23 -19.78 9.18
C THR A 156 15.21 -18.68 8.10
N PRO A 157 14.23 -18.67 7.15
CA PRO A 157 12.80 -18.97 7.34
C PRO A 157 12.23 -19.99 6.33
N THR A 158 12.29 -21.27 6.67
CA THR A 158 11.61 -22.33 5.89
C THR A 158 10.09 -22.08 5.83
N GLY A 159 9.51 -21.50 6.89
CA GLY A 159 8.09 -21.17 7.00
C GLY A 159 7.63 -20.10 6.01
N THR A 160 8.26 -18.93 5.95
CA THR A 160 7.84 -17.83 5.07
C THR A 160 7.96 -18.21 3.60
N ARG A 161 9.08 -18.80 3.17
CA ARG A 161 9.25 -19.26 1.78
C ARG A 161 8.20 -20.31 1.40
N GLN A 162 7.91 -21.24 2.30
CA GLN A 162 6.86 -22.23 2.09
C GLN A 162 5.47 -21.59 2.02
N ARG A 163 5.14 -20.64 2.90
CA ARG A 163 3.86 -19.91 2.87
C ARG A 163 3.69 -19.15 1.55
N VAL A 164 4.71 -18.43 1.10
CA VAL A 164 4.69 -17.70 -0.19
C VAL A 164 4.55 -18.66 -1.37
N SER A 165 5.25 -19.80 -1.35
CA SER A 165 5.09 -20.83 -2.40
C SER A 165 3.67 -21.39 -2.44
N VAL A 166 3.07 -21.67 -1.27
CA VAL A 166 1.69 -22.16 -1.17
C VAL A 166 0.69 -21.09 -1.62
N LEU A 167 0.91 -19.82 -1.24
CA LEU A 167 0.12 -18.68 -1.68
C LEU A 167 0.13 -18.58 -3.21
N ARG A 168 1.32 -18.68 -3.82
CA ARG A 168 1.49 -18.61 -5.27
C ARG A 168 0.69 -19.69 -5.98
N GLN A 169 0.82 -20.94 -5.53
CA GLN A 169 0.06 -22.06 -6.08
C GLN A 169 -1.46 -21.84 -5.96
N LYS A 170 -1.94 -21.41 -4.79
CA LYS A 170 -3.36 -21.13 -4.57
C LYS A 170 -3.89 -20.02 -5.48
N CYS A 171 -3.15 -18.93 -5.67
CA CYS A 171 -3.57 -17.81 -6.51
C CYS A 171 -3.60 -18.20 -8.00
N LEU A 172 -2.57 -18.90 -8.50
CA LEU A 172 -2.55 -19.41 -9.87
C LEU A 172 -3.75 -20.32 -10.14
N MET A 173 -4.04 -21.26 -9.24
CA MET A 173 -5.21 -22.15 -9.38
C MET A 173 -6.54 -21.39 -9.33
N ARG A 174 -6.68 -20.41 -8.41
CA ARG A 174 -7.88 -19.58 -8.28
C ARG A 174 -8.14 -18.77 -9.55
N ASP A 175 -7.08 -18.18 -10.09
CA ASP A 175 -7.12 -17.27 -11.23
C ASP A 175 -7.02 -18.02 -12.57
N ARG A 176 -7.14 -19.35 -12.57
CA ARG A 176 -7.09 -20.20 -13.78
C ARG A 176 -5.83 -19.98 -14.60
N HIS A 177 -4.69 -19.88 -13.91
CA HIS A 177 -3.37 -19.60 -14.46
C HIS A 177 -3.37 -18.42 -15.44
N ARG A 178 -4.21 -17.41 -15.20
CA ARG A 178 -4.30 -16.21 -16.03
C ARG A 178 -4.05 -14.97 -15.19
N CYS A 179 -3.41 -13.98 -15.82
CA CYS A 179 -3.33 -12.65 -15.25
C CYS A 179 -4.75 -12.07 -15.07
N VAL A 180 -5.04 -11.54 -13.88
CA VAL A 180 -6.35 -10.96 -13.60
C VAL A 180 -6.67 -9.70 -14.43
N VAL A 181 -5.63 -9.02 -14.93
CA VAL A 181 -5.73 -7.80 -15.76
C VAL A 181 -5.79 -8.14 -17.25
N SER A 182 -4.74 -8.71 -17.82
CA SER A 182 -4.65 -8.97 -19.27
C SER A 182 -5.29 -10.27 -19.73
N ARG A 183 -5.61 -11.20 -18.82
CA ARG A 183 -6.06 -12.56 -19.11
C ARG A 183 -5.06 -13.46 -19.82
N LYS A 184 -3.82 -13.00 -20.03
CA LYS A 184 -2.75 -13.85 -20.58
C LYS A 184 -2.49 -15.05 -19.67
N PHE A 185 -2.30 -16.21 -20.29
CA PHE A 185 -2.10 -17.50 -19.64
C PHE A 185 -0.64 -17.71 -19.22
N ASP A 186 -0.41 -18.45 -18.14
CA ASP A 186 0.92 -18.71 -17.62
C ASP A 186 1.74 -19.56 -18.58
N ARG A 187 2.86 -19.00 -19.04
CA ARG A 187 3.77 -19.66 -19.96
C ARG A 187 4.45 -20.88 -19.34
N ALA A 188 4.71 -20.86 -18.03
CA ALA A 188 5.30 -22.02 -17.35
C ALA A 188 4.30 -23.19 -17.27
N GLU A 189 3.06 -22.92 -16.88
CA GLU A 189 1.99 -23.92 -16.88
C GLU A 189 1.69 -24.46 -18.28
N ALA A 190 1.64 -23.61 -19.32
CA ALA A 190 1.44 -24.05 -20.70
C ALA A 190 2.53 -25.04 -21.16
N ARG A 191 3.79 -24.74 -20.85
CA ARG A 191 4.92 -25.63 -21.16
C ARG A 191 4.78 -26.98 -20.45
N LYS A 192 4.46 -26.95 -19.15
CA LYS A 192 4.26 -28.16 -18.36
C LYS A 192 3.14 -29.04 -18.95
N ARG A 193 1.99 -28.45 -19.30
CA ARG A 193 0.87 -29.19 -19.92
C ARG A 193 1.24 -29.77 -21.29
N PHE A 194 2.06 -29.06 -22.07
CA PHE A 194 2.55 -29.54 -23.35
C PHE A 194 3.51 -30.74 -23.20
N GLU A 195 4.40 -30.71 -22.21
CA GLU A 195 5.31 -31.81 -21.88
C GLU A 195 4.55 -33.06 -21.39
N GLU A 196 3.43 -32.88 -20.68
CA GLU A 196 2.58 -33.96 -20.20
C GLU A 196 1.68 -34.55 -21.30
N ASN A 197 1.13 -33.72 -22.20
CA ASN A 197 0.20 -34.15 -23.25
C ASN A 197 0.19 -33.21 -24.47
N SER A 198 1.05 -33.50 -25.46
CA SER A 198 1.36 -32.59 -26.58
C SER A 198 0.18 -32.20 -27.47
N GLU A 199 -0.73 -33.14 -27.78
CA GLU A 199 -1.78 -32.92 -28.80
C GLU A 199 -3.09 -32.37 -28.25
N SER A 200 -3.38 -32.59 -26.96
CA SER A 200 -4.64 -32.19 -26.32
C SER A 200 -4.42 -31.32 -25.08
N CYS A 201 -3.31 -30.58 -25.00
CA CYS A 201 -3.10 -29.63 -23.92
C CYS A 201 -4.10 -28.46 -24.03
N ALA A 202 -4.89 -28.27 -22.99
CA ALA A 202 -5.90 -27.22 -22.90
C ALA A 202 -5.68 -26.33 -21.68
N ASP A 203 -6.22 -25.12 -21.71
CA ASP A 203 -6.30 -24.23 -20.56
C ASP A 203 -7.33 -24.72 -19.52
N ASP A 204 -7.50 -23.98 -18.43
CA ASP A 204 -8.46 -24.31 -17.36
C ASP A 204 -9.95 -24.15 -17.75
N ASP A 205 -10.23 -23.64 -18.95
CA ASP A 205 -11.56 -23.50 -19.53
C ASP A 205 -11.81 -24.53 -20.66
N GLY A 206 -10.82 -25.35 -21.00
CA GLY A 206 -10.90 -26.41 -22.01
C GLY A 206 -10.51 -25.97 -23.44
N ASN A 207 -10.01 -24.75 -23.61
CA ASN A 207 -9.53 -24.26 -24.91
C ASN A 207 -8.14 -24.83 -25.20
N LEU A 208 -7.91 -25.31 -26.43
CA LEU A 208 -6.64 -25.90 -26.82
C LEU A 208 -5.54 -24.82 -26.87
N LEU A 209 -4.44 -25.06 -26.16
CA LEU A 209 -3.34 -24.10 -26.07
C LEU A 209 -2.60 -23.93 -27.41
N LYS A 210 -2.66 -24.93 -28.29
CA LYS A 210 -2.03 -24.88 -29.61
C LYS A 210 -2.72 -23.95 -30.61
N ASP A 211 -3.98 -23.61 -30.36
CA ASP A 211 -4.78 -22.72 -31.21
C ASP A 211 -4.62 -21.24 -30.82
N GLU A 212 -4.02 -20.97 -29.66
CA GLU A 212 -3.76 -19.63 -29.14
C GLU A 212 -2.46 -19.05 -29.70
N SER A 213 -2.44 -17.73 -29.90
CA SER A 213 -1.25 -17.04 -30.38
C SER A 213 -0.20 -16.85 -29.27
N SER A 214 1.09 -16.81 -29.64
CA SER A 214 2.19 -16.79 -28.66
C SER A 214 2.15 -15.60 -27.68
N ASP A 215 1.55 -14.47 -28.09
CA ASP A 215 1.37 -13.25 -27.29
C ASP A 215 0.33 -13.39 -26.17
N GLN A 216 -0.51 -14.45 -26.21
CA GLN A 216 -1.45 -14.81 -25.16
C GLN A 216 -0.78 -15.50 -23.96
N PHE A 217 0.52 -15.84 -24.07
CA PHE A 217 1.28 -16.51 -23.03
C PHE A 217 2.35 -15.60 -22.42
N GLN A 218 2.28 -15.38 -21.11
CA GLN A 218 3.29 -14.63 -20.35
C GLN A 218 3.61 -15.32 -19.02
N TYR A 219 4.79 -15.03 -18.46
CA TYR A 219 5.10 -15.47 -17.10
C TYR A 219 4.25 -14.69 -16.11
N LEU A 220 3.65 -15.41 -15.17
CA LEU A 220 2.84 -14.82 -14.12
C LEU A 220 3.59 -14.73 -12.80
N GLU A 221 3.25 -13.72 -12.01
CA GLU A 221 3.71 -13.47 -10.66
C GLU A 221 2.51 -13.31 -9.74
N VAL A 222 2.74 -13.52 -8.44
CA VAL A 222 1.71 -13.28 -7.42
C VAL A 222 2.14 -12.10 -6.59
N ALA A 223 1.31 -11.06 -6.63
CA ALA A 223 1.53 -9.77 -5.99
C ALA A 223 0.64 -9.68 -4.75
N HIS A 224 1.22 -9.31 -3.61
CA HIS A 224 0.41 -8.94 -2.45
C HIS A 224 -0.31 -7.60 -2.69
N ILE A 225 -1.55 -7.46 -2.22
CA ILE A 225 -2.33 -6.20 -2.30
C ILE A 225 -1.77 -5.18 -1.31
N LEU A 226 -1.61 -5.59 -0.05
CA LEU A 226 -0.83 -4.88 0.95
C LEU A 226 0.49 -5.62 1.18
N PRO A 227 1.65 -4.90 1.18
CA PRO A 227 2.98 -5.51 1.24
C PRO A 227 3.19 -6.49 2.38
N HIS A 228 3.83 -7.62 2.06
CA HIS A 228 4.20 -8.66 3.03
C HIS A 228 4.98 -8.11 4.24
N CYS A 229 5.88 -7.16 4.00
CA CYS A 229 6.78 -6.63 5.02
C CYS A 229 6.06 -5.83 6.13
N LEU A 230 4.79 -5.42 5.93
CA LEU A 230 4.00 -4.65 6.90
C LEU A 230 3.94 -5.30 8.28
N THR A 231 3.90 -6.63 8.33
CA THR A 231 3.75 -7.40 9.57
C THR A 231 5.01 -8.19 9.92
N THR A 232 6.12 -7.94 9.21
CA THR A 232 7.41 -8.59 9.45
C THR A 232 8.18 -7.84 10.52
N VAL A 233 8.70 -8.55 11.51
CA VAL A 233 9.62 -8.00 12.52
C VAL A 233 11.04 -8.03 11.96
N ALA A 234 11.79 -6.94 12.14
CA ALA A 234 13.18 -6.85 11.67
C ALA A 234 14.06 -7.93 12.31
N PHE A 235 15.13 -8.33 11.64
CA PHE A 235 15.99 -9.40 12.13
C PHE A 235 16.67 -9.01 13.45
N GLY A 236 16.46 -9.81 14.49
CA GLY A 236 17.03 -9.56 15.82
C GLY A 236 16.08 -8.80 16.76
N GLU A 237 14.99 -8.23 16.23
CA GLU A 237 14.00 -7.49 17.01
C GLU A 237 12.89 -8.40 17.54
N THR A 238 12.24 -7.96 18.61
CA THR A 238 11.09 -8.65 19.22
C THR A 238 9.75 -8.01 18.89
N ASP A 239 9.75 -6.78 18.38
CA ASP A 239 8.55 -5.98 18.09
C ASP A 239 8.70 -5.22 16.76
N LEU A 240 7.58 -4.72 16.22
CA LEU A 240 7.57 -3.87 15.03
C LEU A 240 8.29 -2.53 15.30
N SER A 241 8.96 -2.02 14.28
CA SER A 241 9.52 -0.66 14.32
C SER A 241 8.42 0.39 14.47
N ASP A 242 8.76 1.55 15.02
CA ASP A 242 7.82 2.66 15.17
C ASP A 242 7.26 3.13 13.82
N SER A 243 8.08 3.09 12.77
CA SER A 243 7.65 3.32 11.38
C SER A 243 6.50 2.38 10.97
N LYS A 244 6.61 1.07 11.26
CA LYS A 244 5.54 0.10 10.95
C LYS A 244 4.32 0.30 11.82
N LYS A 245 4.49 0.63 13.11
CA LYS A 245 3.36 0.96 14.00
C LYS A 245 2.60 2.19 13.49
N ASN A 246 3.31 3.23 13.04
CA ASN A 246 2.70 4.41 12.42
C ASN A 246 1.98 4.05 11.12
N ALA A 247 2.61 3.25 10.25
CA ALA A 247 1.99 2.80 9.02
C ALA A 247 0.69 2.02 9.28
N LEU A 248 0.65 1.14 10.28
CA LEU A 248 -0.53 0.39 10.67
C LEU A 248 -1.62 1.31 11.26
N ARG A 249 -1.27 2.29 12.09
CA ARG A 249 -2.22 3.30 12.59
C ARG A 249 -2.86 4.09 11.46
N ILE A 250 -2.07 4.53 10.49
CA ILE A 250 -2.55 5.26 9.32
C ILE A 250 -3.42 4.34 8.45
N LEU A 251 -3.00 3.08 8.24
CA LEU A 251 -3.75 2.08 7.48
C LEU A 251 -5.17 1.85 8.03
N ASP A 252 -5.32 1.83 9.35
CA ASP A 252 -6.62 1.63 9.99
C ASP A 252 -7.61 2.78 9.70
N MET A 253 -7.12 4.00 9.43
CA MET A 253 -7.97 5.12 9.01
C MET A 253 -8.60 4.87 7.62
N PHE A 254 -7.87 4.18 6.74
CA PHE A 254 -8.37 3.85 5.41
C PHE A 254 -9.51 2.83 5.46
N ASP A 255 -9.42 1.85 6.34
CA ASP A 255 -10.47 0.85 6.56
C ASP A 255 -10.37 0.21 7.95
N PRO A 256 -11.19 0.63 8.93
CA PRO A 256 -11.10 0.14 10.30
C PRO A 256 -11.18 -1.38 10.42
N GLY A 257 -10.20 -1.98 11.09
CA GLY A 257 -10.09 -3.42 11.25
C GLY A 257 -9.57 -4.16 10.01
N ILE A 258 -9.06 -3.44 9.00
CA ILE A 258 -8.38 -4.06 7.84
C ILE A 258 -7.17 -4.87 8.28
N ILE A 259 -6.55 -4.50 9.39
CA ILE A 259 -5.36 -5.16 9.95
C ILE A 259 -5.65 -6.62 10.30
N HIS A 260 -6.86 -6.97 10.74
CA HIS A 260 -7.25 -8.35 11.01
C HIS A 260 -7.29 -9.23 9.74
N LEU A 261 -7.26 -8.63 8.54
CA LEU A 261 -7.15 -9.35 7.25
C LEU A 261 -5.70 -9.66 6.88
N ILE A 262 -4.73 -9.00 7.49
CA ILE A 262 -3.30 -9.17 7.20
C ILE A 262 -2.49 -9.62 8.42
N ASP A 263 -3.13 -9.78 9.58
CA ASP A 263 -2.48 -10.20 10.83
C ASP A 263 -1.90 -11.63 10.77
N GLY A 264 -0.72 -11.79 11.35
CA GLY A 264 0.03 -13.04 11.43
C GLY A 264 0.11 -13.79 10.09
N PRO A 265 -0.38 -15.04 10.00
CA PRO A 265 -0.31 -15.83 8.76
C PRO A 265 -1.23 -15.31 7.65
N LYS A 266 -2.20 -14.43 7.96
CA LYS A 266 -3.14 -13.89 6.96
C LYS A 266 -2.49 -12.91 5.99
N ILE A 267 -1.31 -12.37 6.31
CA ILE A 267 -0.52 -11.58 5.36
C ILE A 267 -0.26 -12.37 4.06
N ASP A 268 -0.03 -13.68 4.18
CA ASP A 268 0.20 -14.62 3.08
C ASP A 268 -1.10 -15.36 2.67
N SER A 269 -2.23 -14.67 2.75
CA SER A 269 -3.54 -15.18 2.34
C SER A 269 -3.85 -14.84 0.87
N PRO A 270 -4.53 -15.72 0.11
CA PRO A 270 -5.08 -15.39 -1.21
C PRO A 270 -5.97 -14.14 -1.21
N MET A 271 -6.59 -13.81 -0.07
CA MET A 271 -7.36 -12.57 0.10
C MET A 271 -6.51 -11.32 -0.12
N ASN A 272 -5.23 -11.38 0.21
CA ASN A 272 -4.26 -10.29 0.07
C ASN A 272 -3.39 -10.46 -1.17
N ALA A 273 -3.81 -11.20 -2.20
CA ALA A 273 -2.95 -11.47 -3.36
C ALA A 273 -3.66 -11.59 -4.72
N LEU A 274 -2.97 -11.17 -5.77
CA LEU A 274 -3.40 -11.18 -7.16
C LEU A 274 -2.38 -11.88 -8.07
N THR A 275 -2.87 -12.60 -9.09
CA THR A 275 -2.01 -13.12 -10.17
C THR A 275 -1.87 -12.09 -11.30
N LEU A 276 -0.65 -11.62 -11.54
CA LEU A 276 -0.34 -10.55 -12.49
C LEU A 276 0.75 -10.99 -13.47
N THR A 277 0.83 -10.37 -14.66
CA THR A 277 2.05 -10.44 -15.47
C THR A 277 3.11 -9.52 -14.85
N LEU A 278 4.38 -9.68 -15.23
CA LEU A 278 5.47 -8.86 -14.72
C LEU A 278 5.17 -7.35 -14.83
N ASP A 279 4.69 -6.89 -15.98
CA ASP A 279 4.40 -5.46 -16.22
C ASP A 279 3.28 -4.94 -15.31
N TYR A 280 2.17 -5.68 -15.20
CA TYR A 280 1.08 -5.25 -14.31
C TYR A 280 1.41 -5.43 -12.84
N HIS A 281 2.27 -6.38 -12.48
CA HIS A 281 2.78 -6.49 -11.11
C HIS A 281 3.56 -5.23 -10.74
N ARG A 282 4.48 -4.79 -11.61
CA ARG A 282 5.21 -3.54 -11.41
C ARG A 282 4.26 -2.35 -11.28
N LEU A 283 3.33 -2.16 -12.23
CA LEU A 283 2.37 -1.06 -12.18
C LEU A 283 1.49 -1.10 -10.92
N PHE A 284 1.10 -2.29 -10.47
CA PHE A 284 0.28 -2.47 -9.27
C PHE A 284 1.07 -2.13 -8.00
N GLY A 285 2.32 -2.60 -7.90
CA GLY A 285 3.19 -2.31 -6.77
C GLY A 285 3.64 -0.84 -6.71
N GLU A 286 3.75 -0.17 -7.86
CA GLU A 286 4.02 1.26 -7.95
C GLU A 286 2.77 2.14 -7.72
N PHE A 287 1.61 1.52 -7.45
CA PHE A 287 0.32 2.20 -7.31
C PHE A 287 -0.08 3.03 -8.56
N LYS A 288 0.33 2.56 -9.76
CA LYS A 288 0.03 3.17 -11.06
C LYS A 288 -1.20 2.57 -11.75
N ILE A 289 -1.71 1.45 -11.24
CA ILE A 289 -3.02 0.88 -11.61
C ILE A 289 -3.82 0.60 -10.34
N TYR A 290 -5.15 0.64 -10.44
CA TYR A 290 -6.04 0.40 -9.31
C TYR A 290 -7.31 -0.33 -9.75
N PHE A 291 -7.96 -0.97 -8.77
CA PHE A 291 -9.19 -1.74 -8.96
C PHE A 291 -10.36 -1.01 -8.31
N GLU A 292 -11.35 -0.65 -9.11
CA GLU A 292 -12.57 0.01 -8.64
C GLU A 292 -13.74 -0.96 -8.71
N ARG A 293 -14.44 -1.17 -7.58
CA ARG A 293 -15.62 -2.03 -7.55
C ARG A 293 -16.69 -1.51 -8.50
N THR A 294 -17.31 -2.43 -9.20
CA THR A 294 -18.56 -2.15 -9.91
C THR A 294 -19.76 -2.47 -9.02
N GLY A 295 -20.98 -2.28 -9.53
CA GLY A 295 -22.19 -2.79 -8.87
C GLY A 295 -22.31 -4.33 -8.87
N THR A 296 -21.46 -5.02 -9.65
CA THR A 296 -21.48 -6.48 -9.76
C THR A 296 -20.44 -7.12 -8.83
N ARG A 297 -20.85 -8.14 -8.09
CA ARG A 297 -19.98 -8.86 -7.14
C ARG A 297 -18.76 -9.45 -7.85
N HIS A 298 -17.57 -9.26 -7.26
CA HIS A 298 -16.27 -9.71 -7.80
C HIS A 298 -15.90 -9.13 -9.17
N GLN A 299 -16.55 -8.04 -9.60
CA GLN A 299 -16.22 -7.35 -10.84
C GLN A 299 -15.67 -5.96 -10.56
N TYR A 300 -14.59 -5.64 -11.25
CA TYR A 300 -13.84 -4.41 -11.06
C TYR A 300 -13.58 -3.74 -12.40
N ARG A 301 -13.69 -2.41 -12.42
CA ARG A 301 -13.08 -1.55 -13.44
C ARG A 301 -11.64 -1.31 -13.02
N ILE A 302 -10.71 -1.65 -13.88
CA ILE A 302 -9.27 -1.48 -13.66
C ILE A 302 -8.82 -0.34 -14.55
N ASP A 303 -8.15 0.64 -13.97
CA ASP A 303 -7.67 1.83 -14.66
C ASP A 303 -6.26 2.19 -14.19
N SER A 304 -5.62 3.13 -14.90
CA SER A 304 -4.28 3.60 -14.61
C SER A 304 -4.27 5.08 -14.26
N THR A 305 -3.35 5.46 -13.37
CA THR A 305 -3.05 6.88 -13.07
C THR A 305 -2.12 7.52 -14.11
N GLU A 306 -1.62 6.75 -15.08
CA GLU A 306 -0.80 7.27 -16.18
C GLU A 306 -1.58 8.26 -17.04
N ARG A 307 -1.06 9.48 -17.16
CA ARG A 307 -1.67 10.58 -17.93
C ARG A 307 -1.07 10.71 -19.31
N SER A 308 0.16 10.24 -19.49
CA SER A 308 0.87 10.28 -20.76
C SER A 308 0.22 9.33 -21.77
N PRO A 309 -0.36 9.85 -22.88
CA PRO A 309 -1.07 9.01 -23.84
C PRO A 309 -0.21 7.93 -24.50
N PHE A 310 1.11 8.15 -24.60
CA PHE A 310 2.03 7.20 -25.23
C PHE A 310 2.58 6.13 -24.28
N LEU A 311 2.51 6.36 -22.96
CA LEU A 311 2.89 5.37 -21.93
C LEU A 311 1.70 4.58 -21.43
N ARG A 312 0.49 5.13 -21.55
CA ARG A 312 -0.74 4.49 -21.09
C ARG A 312 -1.05 3.27 -21.93
N ASP A 313 -1.12 2.11 -21.27
CA ASP A 313 -1.54 0.86 -21.91
C ASP A 313 -2.95 1.02 -22.51
N PRO A 314 -3.15 0.75 -23.82
CA PRO A 314 -4.45 0.87 -24.47
C PRO A 314 -5.51 -0.09 -23.90
N LEU A 315 -5.11 -1.08 -23.10
CA LEU A 315 -6.04 -1.93 -22.36
C LEU A 315 -6.90 -1.11 -21.39
N PHE A 316 -6.38 -0.02 -20.82
CA PHE A 316 -7.10 0.73 -19.78
C PHE A 316 -8.03 1.81 -20.35
N PRO A 317 -9.26 1.95 -19.79
CA PRO A 317 -9.83 1.17 -18.70
C PRO A 317 -10.35 -0.20 -19.16
N VAL A 318 -10.27 -1.21 -18.28
CA VAL A 318 -10.82 -2.54 -18.56
C VAL A 318 -11.67 -3.06 -17.42
N THR A 319 -12.81 -3.69 -17.74
CA THR A 319 -13.65 -4.36 -16.75
C THR A 319 -13.31 -5.84 -16.67
N ARG A 320 -13.11 -6.35 -15.45
CA ARG A 320 -12.75 -7.75 -15.18
C ARG A 320 -13.57 -8.31 -14.03
N SER A 321 -14.16 -9.48 -14.27
CA SER A 321 -14.72 -10.33 -13.21
C SER A 321 -13.62 -11.25 -12.67
N LEU A 322 -13.24 -11.11 -11.42
CA LEU A 322 -12.23 -11.96 -10.79
C LEU A 322 -12.83 -13.34 -10.53
N THR A 323 -12.09 -14.37 -10.95
CA THR A 323 -12.55 -15.76 -10.92
C THR A 323 -12.65 -16.26 -9.48
N LEU A 324 -13.72 -17.00 -9.19
CA LEU A 324 -13.81 -17.77 -7.96
C LEU A 324 -13.26 -19.17 -8.24
N SER A 325 -12.48 -19.74 -7.31
CA SER A 325 -11.98 -21.09 -7.52
C SER A 325 -13.15 -22.08 -7.72
N PRO A 326 -13.00 -23.13 -8.55
CA PRO A 326 -14.12 -23.99 -8.97
C PRO A 326 -14.97 -24.55 -7.81
N HIS A 327 -14.32 -24.83 -6.68
CA HIS A 327 -14.97 -25.33 -5.46
C HIS A 327 -15.02 -24.32 -4.31
N ARG A 328 -14.67 -23.05 -4.57
CA ARG A 328 -14.56 -21.97 -3.56
C ARG A 328 -13.66 -22.33 -2.37
N THR A 329 -12.66 -23.16 -2.62
CA THR A 329 -11.65 -23.60 -1.64
C THR A 329 -10.52 -22.59 -1.44
N VAL A 330 -10.43 -21.58 -2.32
CA VAL A 330 -9.43 -20.52 -2.27
C VAL A 330 -10.16 -19.20 -2.27
N ASP A 331 -9.93 -18.38 -1.25
CA ASP A 331 -10.61 -17.11 -1.10
C ASP A 331 -10.29 -16.15 -2.25
N PRO A 332 -11.30 -15.38 -2.73
CA PRO A 332 -11.06 -14.32 -3.69
C PRO A 332 -10.25 -13.18 -3.06
N PRO A 333 -9.62 -12.33 -3.89
CA PRO A 333 -9.02 -11.09 -3.42
C PRO A 333 -10.04 -10.27 -2.63
N SER A 334 -9.63 -9.79 -1.47
CA SER A 334 -10.49 -9.02 -0.57
C SER A 334 -10.88 -7.71 -1.25
N PRO A 335 -12.18 -7.46 -1.44
CA PRO A 335 -12.64 -6.18 -1.97
C PRO A 335 -12.20 -5.00 -1.09
N ARG A 336 -12.08 -5.22 0.24
CA ARG A 336 -11.63 -4.20 1.20
C ARG A 336 -10.16 -3.81 0.97
N LEU A 337 -9.28 -4.81 0.79
CA LEU A 337 -7.86 -4.56 0.53
C LEU A 337 -7.65 -3.85 -0.81
N LEU A 338 -8.44 -4.18 -1.83
CA LEU A 338 -8.41 -3.50 -3.12
C LEU A 338 -8.87 -2.04 -3.04
N ASP A 339 -9.90 -1.75 -2.23
CA ASP A 339 -10.36 -0.36 -2.04
C ASP A 339 -9.29 0.48 -1.33
N VAL A 340 -8.61 -0.08 -0.33
CA VAL A 340 -7.47 0.58 0.35
C VAL A 340 -6.34 0.84 -0.64
N HIS A 341 -5.96 -0.15 -1.45
CA HIS A 341 -4.94 0.02 -2.50
C HIS A 341 -5.33 1.12 -3.50
N ARG A 342 -6.58 1.13 -3.95
CA ARG A 342 -7.13 2.19 -4.83
C ARG A 342 -7.05 3.57 -4.17
N ALA A 343 -7.47 3.69 -2.92
CA ALA A 343 -7.41 4.96 -2.18
C ALA A 343 -5.97 5.50 -2.13
N ILE A 344 -5.00 4.65 -1.80
CA ILE A 344 -3.58 5.00 -1.77
C ILE A 344 -3.10 5.47 -3.15
N ALA A 345 -3.40 4.72 -4.21
CA ALA A 345 -3.02 5.07 -5.59
C ALA A 345 -3.58 6.44 -6.01
N LEU A 346 -4.84 6.71 -5.70
CA LEU A 346 -5.49 7.98 -6.02
C LEU A 346 -4.89 9.13 -5.23
N ILE A 347 -4.66 8.98 -3.92
CA ILE A 347 -4.04 10.04 -3.10
C ILE A 347 -2.64 10.37 -3.59
N MET A 348 -1.80 9.36 -3.88
CA MET A 348 -0.45 9.57 -4.40
C MET A 348 -0.47 10.37 -5.72
N ASN A 349 -1.36 10.03 -6.65
CA ASN A 349 -1.49 10.71 -7.94
C ASN A 349 -2.13 12.12 -7.82
N LEU A 350 -3.16 12.29 -7.00
CA LEU A 350 -3.83 13.58 -6.82
C LEU A 350 -2.92 14.58 -6.11
N SER A 351 -2.09 14.14 -5.18
CA SER A 351 -1.18 15.03 -4.44
C SER A 351 0.15 15.31 -5.15
N GLY A 352 0.56 14.47 -6.10
CA GLY A 352 1.92 14.49 -6.65
C GLY A 352 2.96 13.78 -5.76
N ALA A 353 2.53 13.15 -4.66
CA ALA A 353 3.42 12.42 -3.77
C ALA A 353 4.02 11.18 -4.45
N GLY A 354 3.30 10.60 -5.42
CA GLY A 354 3.80 9.49 -6.23
C GLY A 354 5.09 9.87 -6.97
N GLU A 355 5.11 10.98 -7.69
CA GLU A 355 6.28 11.45 -8.44
C GLU A 355 7.44 11.84 -7.52
N TYR A 356 7.13 12.40 -6.34
CA TYR A 356 8.16 12.65 -5.32
C TYR A 356 8.80 11.34 -4.85
N ILE A 357 7.99 10.35 -4.45
CA ILE A 357 8.48 9.05 -3.97
C ILE A 357 9.31 8.36 -5.06
N GLU A 358 8.87 8.42 -6.30
CA GLU A 358 9.59 7.82 -7.44
C GLU A 358 11.00 8.41 -7.60
N ARG A 359 11.13 9.73 -7.49
CA ARG A 359 12.44 10.40 -7.49
C ARG A 359 13.30 9.96 -6.30
N VAL A 360 12.72 9.88 -5.10
CA VAL A 360 13.44 9.41 -3.90
C VAL A 360 13.96 7.99 -4.09
N LEU A 361 13.12 7.07 -4.59
CA LEU A 361 13.50 5.68 -4.84
C LEU A 361 14.56 5.55 -5.94
N ARG A 362 14.47 6.35 -7.01
CA ARG A 362 15.47 6.35 -8.08
C ARG A 362 16.83 6.86 -7.59
N ASP A 363 16.84 7.97 -6.85
CA ASP A 363 18.06 8.52 -6.26
C ASP A 363 18.74 7.52 -5.30
N MET A 364 17.94 6.70 -4.60
CA MET A 364 18.46 5.62 -3.74
C MET A 364 19.14 4.48 -4.52
N GLU A 365 18.70 4.21 -5.75
CA GLU A 365 19.27 3.18 -6.63
C GLU A 365 20.51 3.69 -7.37
N GLU A 366 20.53 4.97 -7.76
CA GLU A 366 21.60 5.59 -8.56
C GLU A 366 22.81 6.06 -7.73
N LEU A 367 22.79 5.95 -6.39
CA LEU A 367 23.81 6.45 -5.44
C LEU A 367 24.19 7.93 -5.66
N ASP A 368 23.29 8.72 -6.24
CA ASP A 368 23.62 10.06 -6.71
C ASP A 368 23.60 11.08 -5.56
N VAL A 369 24.67 11.87 -5.45
CA VAL A 369 24.80 12.94 -4.45
C VAL A 369 24.23 14.22 -5.07
N ARG A 370 23.17 14.77 -4.48
CA ARG A 370 22.58 16.02 -4.97
C ARG A 370 23.56 17.18 -4.79
N GLU A 371 23.40 18.24 -5.60
CA GLU A 371 24.26 19.43 -5.60
C GLU A 371 24.35 20.14 -4.23
N ASP A 372 23.39 19.90 -3.32
CA ASP A 372 23.37 20.44 -1.96
C ASP A 372 24.10 19.56 -0.91
N GLY A 373 24.73 18.46 -1.33
CA GLY A 373 25.43 17.52 -0.47
C GLY A 373 24.50 16.59 0.32
N SER A 374 23.18 16.67 0.13
CA SER A 374 22.22 15.73 0.73
C SER A 374 22.14 14.43 -0.08
N THR A 375 22.00 13.30 0.62
CA THR A 375 21.81 11.99 0.00
C THR A 375 20.53 11.35 0.53
N HIS A 376 19.72 10.75 -0.34
CA HIS A 376 18.54 9.96 0.08
C HIS A 376 18.92 8.61 0.69
N LEU A 377 20.23 8.35 0.87
CA LEU A 377 20.77 7.16 1.53
C LEU A 377 20.21 6.99 2.95
N GLY A 378 19.92 8.10 3.65
CA GLY A 378 19.25 8.08 4.96
C GLY A 378 17.91 7.34 4.93
N TYR A 379 17.08 7.55 3.89
CA TYR A 379 15.82 6.84 3.72
C TYR A 379 16.03 5.35 3.43
N LEU A 380 17.02 4.99 2.61
CA LEU A 380 17.35 3.58 2.34
C LEU A 380 17.83 2.86 3.60
N THR A 381 18.68 3.50 4.39
CA THR A 381 19.12 2.94 5.67
C THR A 381 17.95 2.80 6.65
N GLY A 382 17.08 3.80 6.75
CA GLY A 382 15.88 3.75 7.58
C GLY A 382 14.95 2.60 7.18
N LEU A 383 14.60 2.51 5.89
CA LEU A 383 13.74 1.44 5.37
C LEU A 383 14.32 0.04 5.61
N ARG A 384 15.64 -0.14 5.51
CA ARG A 384 16.30 -1.42 5.82
C ARG A 384 16.30 -1.73 7.32
N LEU A 385 16.66 -0.75 8.15
CA LEU A 385 16.69 -0.91 9.62
C LEU A 385 15.29 -1.21 10.18
N ASP A 386 14.28 -0.53 9.65
CA ASP A 386 12.89 -0.73 10.02
C ASP A 386 12.28 -2.01 9.42
N GLY A 387 13.03 -2.75 8.60
CA GLY A 387 12.62 -4.02 8.01
C GLY A 387 11.58 -3.90 6.90
N TRP A 388 11.51 -2.78 6.19
CA TRP A 388 10.67 -2.58 5.01
C TRP A 388 11.27 -3.19 3.73
N LEU A 389 12.60 -3.28 3.69
CA LEU A 389 13.34 -3.85 2.58
C LEU A 389 14.19 -5.01 3.09
N ASP A 390 14.17 -6.14 2.38
CA ASP A 390 15.05 -7.26 2.68
C ASP A 390 16.52 -6.82 2.56
N THR A 391 17.34 -7.21 3.53
CA THR A 391 18.77 -6.84 3.61
C THR A 391 19.64 -7.48 2.53
N LEU A 392 19.08 -8.35 1.69
CA LEU A 392 19.81 -9.12 0.68
C LEU A 392 19.02 -9.23 -0.62
N SER A 393 19.05 -8.18 -1.42
CA SER A 393 18.98 -8.30 -2.88
C SER A 393 20.04 -7.33 -3.44
N VAL A 394 21.30 -7.72 -3.22
CA VAL A 394 22.36 -7.34 -4.16
C VAL A 394 22.16 -8.24 -5.37
N HIS A 395 22.08 -7.62 -6.55
CA HIS A 395 21.78 -8.19 -7.86
C HIS A 395 22.42 -9.55 -8.16
#